data_AF-A0A1V4AHU4-F1
#
_entry.id   AF-A0A1V4AHU4-F1
#
_cell.length_a   1.000
_cell.length_b   1.000
_cell.length_c   1.000
_cell.angle_alpha   90.00
_cell.angle_beta   90.00
_cell.angle_gamma   90.00
#
_symmetry.space_group_name_H-M   'P 1'
#
loop_
_entity.id
_entity.type
_entity.pdbx_description
1 polymer ?
#
loop_
_entity_poly.entity_id
_entity_poly.type
_entity_poly.pdbx_seq_one_letter_code
_entity_poly.pdbx_strand_id
1 'polypeptide(L)'
;MKEERSLPFSALPDEDMKWESVLIRLVSTPRTRKELARKLRERRCPEEKAAELLDRFEEIGMIDDRAYALLYVDSKRDFGLRRLRDELRARGVSHADIDDALAESGIDEAERALRLARQWGNQRGMTPQKLDARLRRRGFSSSAVRKAFSQLHEELENFRSLGEGTGGDEE
;
A
#
# COMPACT_ATOMS: atom_id res chain seq x y z
N MET A 1 10.34 62.76 -26.34
CA MET A 1 10.39 63.03 -24.89
C MET A 1 8.97 63.33 -24.46
N LYS A 2 8.30 62.59 -23.57
CA LYS A 2 8.76 61.82 -22.41
C LYS A 2 8.04 60.47 -22.35
N GLU A 3 8.79 59.45 -21.96
CA GLU A 3 8.29 58.17 -21.48
C GLU A 3 7.39 58.38 -20.25
N GLU A 4 6.17 57.86 -20.28
CA GLU A 4 5.49 57.44 -19.06
C GLU A 4 5.55 55.91 -19.00
N ARG A 5 6.67 55.45 -18.44
CA ARG A 5 6.82 54.12 -17.87
C ARG A 5 5.78 53.96 -16.76
N SER A 6 4.65 53.35 -17.09
CA SER A 6 3.74 52.79 -16.09
C SER A 6 3.91 51.29 -16.04
N LEU A 7 4.81 50.83 -15.17
CA LEU A 7 4.71 49.54 -14.49
C LEU A 7 5.31 49.73 -13.08
N PRO A 8 4.66 49.18 -12.05
CA PRO A 8 4.73 47.74 -11.87
C PRO A 8 3.36 47.07 -11.73
N PHE A 9 3.23 45.96 -12.45
CA PHE A 9 2.36 44.82 -12.17
C PHE A 9 2.62 44.35 -10.72
N SER A 10 1.94 44.94 -9.73
CA SER A 10 2.28 44.74 -8.33
C SER A 10 1.67 43.44 -7.77
N ALA A 11 2.51 42.41 -7.67
CA ALA A 11 2.82 41.73 -6.42
C ALA A 11 1.66 41.26 -5.51
N LEU A 12 0.85 40.35 -6.02
CA LEU A 12 0.51 39.15 -5.24
C LEU A 12 1.43 38.04 -5.78
N PRO A 13 2.01 37.14 -4.94
CA PRO A 13 2.57 35.92 -5.52
C PRO A 13 1.44 35.32 -6.36
N ASP A 14 1.72 35.08 -7.64
CA ASP A 14 0.75 34.51 -8.57
C ASP A 14 0.02 33.40 -7.83
N GLU A 15 -1.32 33.47 -7.70
CA GLU A 15 -2.04 32.47 -6.88
C GLU A 15 -1.70 31.05 -7.33
N ASP A 16 -1.32 30.94 -8.60
CA ASP A 16 -0.73 29.78 -9.26
C ASP A 16 0.58 29.32 -8.58
N MET A 17 1.56 30.21 -8.39
CA MET A 17 2.82 29.90 -7.67
C MET A 17 2.58 29.45 -6.23
N LYS A 18 1.56 29.99 -5.56
CA LYS A 18 1.21 29.57 -4.20
C LYS A 18 0.75 28.11 -4.18
N TRP A 19 -0.21 27.74 -5.03
CA TRP A 19 -0.75 26.38 -5.05
C TRP A 19 0.24 25.36 -5.59
N GLU A 20 1.05 25.75 -6.58
CA GLU A 20 2.15 24.92 -7.08
C GLU A 20 3.18 24.64 -5.99
N SER A 21 3.63 25.65 -5.24
CA SER A 21 4.55 25.48 -4.10
C SER A 21 3.98 24.55 -3.02
N VAL A 22 2.67 24.67 -2.74
CA VAL A 22 1.97 23.75 -1.84
C VAL A 22 1.99 22.33 -2.39
N LEU A 23 1.67 22.14 -3.67
CA LEU A 23 1.62 20.82 -4.30
C LEU A 23 3.01 20.16 -4.32
N ILE A 24 4.07 20.89 -4.67
CA ILE A 24 5.47 20.44 -4.60
C ILE A 24 5.78 19.90 -3.19
N ARG A 25 5.40 20.62 -2.15
CA ARG A 25 5.59 20.16 -0.77
C ARG A 25 4.76 18.91 -0.47
N LEU A 26 3.55 18.80 -1.01
CA LEU A 26 2.69 17.64 -0.77
C LEU A 26 3.21 16.36 -1.44
N VAL A 27 3.74 16.45 -2.66
CA VAL A 27 4.29 15.31 -3.42
C VAL A 27 5.67 14.86 -2.92
N SER A 28 6.30 15.61 -2.02
CA SER A 28 7.55 15.18 -1.34
C SER A 28 7.41 13.89 -0.54
N THR A 29 6.18 13.45 -0.26
CA THR A 29 5.90 12.11 0.24
C THR A 29 4.92 11.37 -0.67
N PRO A 30 5.01 10.02 -0.74
CA PRO A 30 4.10 9.24 -1.59
C PRO A 30 2.64 9.51 -1.23
N ARG A 31 1.87 9.93 -2.24
CA ARG A 31 0.44 10.25 -2.14
C ARG A 31 -0.24 9.92 -3.45
N THR A 32 -1.51 9.54 -3.37
CA THR A 32 -2.34 9.42 -4.56
C THR A 32 -2.86 10.77 -5.02
N ARG A 33 -3.24 10.87 -6.29
CA ARG A 33 -3.95 12.02 -6.86
C ARG A 33 -5.16 12.43 -6.02
N LYS A 34 -5.95 11.44 -5.57
CA LYS A 34 -7.13 11.67 -4.71
C LYS A 34 -6.76 12.28 -3.35
N GLU A 35 -5.67 11.83 -2.73
CA GLU A 35 -5.20 12.40 -1.47
C GLU A 35 -4.71 13.84 -1.64
N LEU A 36 -4.02 14.13 -2.75
CA LEU A 36 -3.55 15.47 -3.08
C LEU A 36 -4.72 16.42 -3.33
N ALA A 37 -5.72 16.01 -4.12
CA ALA A 37 -6.94 16.77 -4.34
C ALA A 37 -7.66 17.10 -3.03
N ARG A 38 -7.81 16.11 -2.13
CA ARG A 38 -8.39 16.33 -0.81
C ARG A 38 -7.61 17.37 -0.01
N LYS A 39 -6.28 17.28 -0.01
CA LYS A 39 -5.42 18.21 0.75
C LYS A 39 -5.42 19.63 0.18
N LEU A 40 -5.52 19.79 -1.13
CA LEU A 40 -5.69 21.10 -1.77
C LEU A 40 -7.04 21.71 -1.38
N ARG A 41 -8.11 20.92 -1.41
CA ARG A 41 -9.46 21.34 -0.99
C ARG A 41 -9.52 21.74 0.49
N GLU A 42 -8.89 20.98 1.39
CA GLU A 42 -8.77 21.32 2.81
C GLU A 42 -8.10 22.69 3.04
N ARG A 43 -7.26 23.14 2.10
CA ARG A 43 -6.61 24.44 2.11
C ARG A 43 -7.42 25.53 1.40
N ARG A 44 -8.61 25.21 0.90
CA ARG A 44 -9.49 26.10 0.12
C ARG A 44 -8.89 26.49 -1.23
N CYS A 45 -8.14 25.58 -1.87
CA CYS A 45 -7.78 25.72 -3.29
C CYS A 45 -9.06 25.66 -4.14
N PRO A 46 -9.26 26.57 -5.11
CA PRO A 46 -10.32 26.46 -6.09
C PRO A 46 -10.27 25.11 -6.82
N GLU A 47 -11.43 24.50 -7.07
CA GLU A 47 -11.51 23.15 -7.64
C GLU A 47 -10.89 23.07 -9.04
N GLU A 48 -11.18 24.06 -9.90
CA GLU A 48 -10.59 24.17 -11.24
C GLU A 48 -9.07 24.27 -11.18
N LYS A 49 -8.52 25.10 -10.28
CA LYS A 49 -7.07 25.24 -10.11
C LYS A 49 -6.43 23.97 -9.57
N ALA A 50 -7.09 23.29 -8.64
CA ALA A 50 -6.60 22.02 -8.12
C ALA A 50 -6.55 20.95 -9.22
N ALA A 51 -7.59 20.86 -10.05
CA ALA A 51 -7.63 19.93 -11.17
C ALA A 51 -6.50 20.21 -12.17
N GLU A 52 -6.36 21.47 -12.61
CA GLU A 52 -5.32 21.91 -13.55
C GLU A 52 -3.91 21.56 -13.05
N LEU A 53 -3.61 21.84 -11.77
CA LEU A 53 -2.30 21.54 -11.19
C LEU A 53 -2.05 20.04 -11.05
N LEU A 54 -3.06 19.26 -10.67
CA LEU A 54 -2.92 17.81 -10.56
C LEU A 54 -2.69 17.19 -11.93
N ASP A 55 -3.40 17.63 -12.97
CA ASP A 55 -3.21 17.18 -14.35
C ASP A 55 -1.78 17.45 -14.81
N ARG A 56 -1.30 18.70 -14.66
CA ARG A 56 0.07 19.06 -15.03
C ARG A 56 1.11 18.25 -14.26
N PHE A 57 0.90 18.00 -12.97
CA PHE A 57 1.84 17.23 -12.14
C PHE A 57 1.84 15.74 -12.49
N GLU A 58 0.71 15.19 -12.93
CA GLU A 58 0.62 13.84 -13.46
C GLU A 58 1.30 13.72 -14.83
N GLU A 59 1.09 14.70 -15.73
CA GLU A 59 1.74 14.75 -17.05
C GLU A 59 3.27 14.78 -16.96
N ILE A 60 3.84 15.48 -15.99
CA ILE A 60 5.30 15.52 -15.75
C ILE A 60 5.82 14.39 -14.86
N GLY A 61 4.95 13.45 -14.46
CA GLY A 61 5.31 12.27 -13.66
C GLY A 61 5.62 12.53 -12.18
N MET A 62 5.24 13.70 -11.64
CA MET A 62 5.34 13.99 -10.21
C MET A 62 4.22 13.34 -9.39
N ILE A 63 3.12 12.99 -10.05
CA ILE A 63 2.03 12.18 -9.50
C ILE A 63 1.95 10.91 -10.31
N ASP A 64 2.03 9.77 -9.63
CA ASP A 64 1.93 8.45 -10.24
C ASP A 64 1.27 7.50 -9.25
N ASP A 65 -0.02 7.23 -9.48
CA ASP A 65 -0.82 6.34 -8.63
C ASP A 65 -0.40 4.87 -8.79
N ARG A 66 0.18 4.48 -9.94
CA ARG A 66 0.75 3.14 -10.16
C ARG A 66 2.03 2.95 -9.35
N ALA A 67 2.94 3.91 -9.39
CA ALA A 67 4.15 3.90 -8.55
C ALA A 67 3.77 3.90 -7.06
N TYR A 68 2.76 4.68 -6.68
CA TYR A 68 2.21 4.63 -5.33
C TYR A 68 1.70 3.23 -4.96
N ALA A 69 0.97 2.58 -5.86
CA ALA A 69 0.42 1.25 -5.63
C ALA A 69 1.51 0.20 -5.39
N LEU A 70 2.58 0.20 -6.20
CA LEU A 70 3.74 -0.68 -6.04
C LEU A 70 4.38 -0.52 -4.66
N LEU A 71 4.68 0.73 -4.27
CA LEU A 71 5.24 1.05 -2.95
C LEU A 71 4.32 0.62 -1.81
N TYR A 72 3.01 0.83 -1.98
CA TYR A 72 2.03 0.46 -0.96
C TYR A 72 1.96 -1.06 -0.77
N VAL A 73 1.91 -1.83 -1.86
CA VAL A 73 1.92 -3.30 -1.84
C VAL A 73 3.18 -3.83 -1.16
N ASP A 74 4.34 -3.23 -1.45
CA ASP A 74 5.61 -3.60 -0.83
C ASP A 74 5.64 -3.32 0.68
N SER A 75 5.07 -2.17 1.09
CA SER A 75 5.00 -1.78 2.51
C SER A 75 4.06 -2.67 3.36
N LYS A 76 3.12 -3.38 2.73
CA LYS A 76 2.08 -4.18 3.40
C LYS A 76 2.32 -5.67 3.24
N ARG A 77 3.36 -6.17 3.92
CA ARG A 77 3.75 -7.59 3.92
C ARG A 77 2.80 -8.49 4.72
N ASP A 78 1.87 -7.93 5.47
CA ASP A 78 0.94 -8.65 6.36
C ASP A 78 -0.53 -8.62 5.89
N PHE A 79 -0.77 -8.15 4.66
CA PHE A 79 -2.07 -8.13 3.99
C PHE A 79 -2.13 -9.16 2.86
N GLY A 80 -3.31 -9.76 2.70
CA GLY A 80 -3.67 -10.57 1.53
C GLY A 80 -4.18 -9.70 0.39
N LEU A 81 -4.35 -10.31 -0.79
CA LEU A 81 -4.64 -9.60 -2.04
C LEU A 81 -5.95 -8.82 -1.97
N ARG A 82 -7.00 -9.39 -1.35
CA ARG A 82 -8.30 -8.71 -1.22
C ARG A 82 -8.16 -7.39 -0.48
N ARG A 83 -7.44 -7.40 0.65
CA ARG A 83 -7.28 -6.21 1.48
C ARG A 83 -6.39 -5.17 0.80
N LEU A 84 -5.35 -5.59 0.07
CA LEU A 84 -4.54 -4.67 -0.73
C LEU A 84 -5.39 -3.92 -1.76
N ARG A 85 -6.23 -4.64 -2.51
CA ARG A 85 -7.18 -4.04 -3.47
C ARG A 85 -8.12 -3.05 -2.80
N ASP A 86 -8.75 -3.45 -1.70
CA ASP A 86 -9.71 -2.60 -0.99
C ASP A 86 -9.06 -1.30 -0.46
N GLU A 87 -7.86 -1.41 0.11
CA GLU A 87 -7.11 -0.29 0.67
C GLU A 87 -6.61 0.67 -0.42
N LEU A 88 -6.15 0.17 -1.57
CA LEU A 88 -5.74 0.99 -2.71
C LEU A 88 -6.94 1.68 -3.38
N ARG A 89 -8.06 0.98 -3.55
CA ARG A 89 -9.30 1.55 -4.08
C ARG A 89 -9.82 2.67 -3.17
N ALA A 90 -9.79 2.48 -1.85
CA ALA A 90 -10.18 3.52 -0.91
C ALA A 90 -9.32 4.79 -1.06
N ARG A 91 -8.02 4.62 -1.37
CA ARG A 91 -7.04 5.69 -1.64
C ARG A 91 -7.17 6.32 -3.01
N GLY A 92 -8.01 5.78 -3.90
CA GLY A 92 -8.31 6.37 -5.20
C GLY A 92 -7.47 5.85 -6.35
N VAL A 93 -6.64 4.83 -6.12
CA VAL A 93 -5.87 4.17 -7.20
C VAL A 93 -6.84 3.45 -8.15
N SER A 94 -6.58 3.55 -9.44
CA SER A 94 -7.40 2.94 -10.48
C SER A 94 -7.36 1.41 -10.42
N HIS A 95 -8.37 0.75 -10.98
CA HIS A 95 -8.38 -0.73 -11.04
C HIS A 95 -7.22 -1.28 -11.85
N ALA A 96 -6.85 -0.61 -12.95
CA ALA A 96 -5.75 -1.02 -13.81
C ALA A 96 -4.42 -0.98 -13.05
N ASP A 97 -4.12 0.15 -12.39
CA ASP A 97 -2.88 0.31 -11.63
C ASP A 97 -2.79 -0.66 -10.44
N ILE A 98 -3.92 -0.96 -9.79
CA ILE A 98 -3.99 -1.96 -8.73
C ILE A 98 -3.63 -3.34 -9.27
N ASP A 99 -4.23 -3.75 -10.39
CA ASP A 99 -3.98 -5.08 -10.95
C ASP A 99 -2.54 -5.20 -11.46
N ASP A 100 -2.03 -4.18 -12.13
CA ASP A 100 -0.65 -4.12 -12.60
C ASP A 100 0.33 -4.23 -11.42
N ALA A 101 0.13 -3.44 -10.37
CA ALA A 101 0.99 -3.47 -9.19
C ALA A 101 0.95 -4.83 -8.48
N LEU A 102 -0.23 -5.46 -8.39
CA LEU A 102 -0.36 -6.77 -7.78
C LEU A 102 0.26 -7.87 -8.64
N ALA A 103 0.12 -7.80 -9.96
CA ALA A 103 0.75 -8.73 -10.90
C ALA A 103 2.28 -8.64 -10.84
N GLU A 104 2.82 -7.42 -10.90
CA GLU A 104 4.26 -7.16 -10.83
C GLU A 104 4.87 -7.60 -9.49
N SER A 105 4.12 -7.47 -8.40
CA SER A 105 4.58 -7.87 -7.06
C SER A 105 4.81 -9.38 -6.89
N GLY A 106 4.25 -10.22 -7.77
CA GLY A 106 4.45 -11.68 -7.75
C GLY A 106 4.06 -12.36 -6.44
N ILE A 107 3.08 -11.82 -5.70
CA ILE A 107 2.75 -12.32 -4.36
C ILE A 107 2.18 -13.74 -4.41
N ASP A 108 2.90 -14.69 -3.81
CA ASP A 108 2.31 -15.95 -3.36
C ASP A 108 1.55 -15.69 -2.05
N GLU A 109 0.22 -15.67 -2.16
CA GLU A 109 -0.66 -15.40 -1.04
C GLU A 109 -0.61 -16.50 0.04
N ALA A 110 -0.40 -17.76 -0.36
CA ALA A 110 -0.32 -18.89 0.57
C ALA A 110 1.00 -18.86 1.35
N GLU A 111 2.13 -18.63 0.68
CA GLU A 111 3.44 -18.50 1.33
C GLU A 111 3.45 -17.34 2.33
N ARG A 112 2.88 -16.19 1.93
CA ARG A 112 2.73 -15.03 2.80
C ARG A 112 1.86 -15.35 4.01
N ALA A 113 0.75 -16.07 3.83
CA ALA A 113 -0.11 -16.50 4.93
C ALA A 113 0.60 -17.48 5.87
N LEU A 114 1.37 -18.43 5.34
CA LEU A 114 2.16 -19.40 6.12
C LEU A 114 3.19 -18.69 7.00
N ARG A 115 3.94 -17.73 6.45
CA ARG A 115 4.90 -16.93 7.23
C ARG A 115 4.24 -16.25 8.43
N LEU A 116 3.07 -15.63 8.21
CA LEU A 116 2.32 -14.98 9.29
C LEU A 116 1.71 -15.99 10.26
N ALA A 117 1.28 -17.16 9.78
CA ALA A 117 0.79 -18.25 10.60
C ALA A 117 1.88 -18.76 11.56
N ARG A 118 3.12 -18.94 11.09
CA ARG A 118 4.28 -19.25 11.92
C ARG A 118 4.55 -18.16 12.96
N GLN A 119 4.55 -16.90 12.53
CA GLN A 119 4.83 -15.76 13.41
C GLN A 119 3.77 -15.58 14.51
N TRP A 120 2.49 -15.72 14.17
CA TRP A 120 1.38 -15.46 15.09
C TRP A 120 0.93 -16.71 15.85
N GLY A 121 1.17 -17.90 15.31
CA GLY A 121 0.78 -19.18 15.92
C GLY A 121 1.43 -19.41 17.28
N ASN A 122 2.65 -18.92 17.49
CA ASN A 122 3.38 -19.05 18.75
C ASN A 122 2.92 -18.08 19.85
N GLN A 123 1.96 -17.20 19.56
CA GLN A 123 1.44 -16.25 20.55
C GLN A 123 0.57 -16.96 21.60
N ARG A 124 0.75 -16.61 22.88
CA ARG A 124 -0.02 -17.22 23.98
C ARG A 124 -1.53 -17.06 23.77
N GLY A 125 -2.27 -18.18 23.85
CA GLY A 125 -3.72 -18.21 23.67
C GLY A 125 -4.19 -18.10 22.23
N MET A 126 -3.28 -18.20 21.25
CA MET A 126 -3.61 -18.33 19.84
C MET A 126 -4.10 -19.75 19.56
N THR A 127 -5.34 -19.87 19.08
CA THR A 127 -5.90 -21.15 18.59
C THR A 127 -5.93 -21.14 17.07
N PRO A 128 -5.98 -22.32 16.41
CA PRO A 128 -6.12 -22.41 14.96
C PRO A 128 -7.29 -21.57 14.41
N GLN A 129 -8.43 -21.58 15.09
CA GLN A 129 -9.62 -20.80 14.70
C GLN A 129 -9.39 -19.29 14.81
N LYS A 130 -8.69 -18.83 15.87
CA LYS A 130 -8.34 -17.41 16.02
C LYS A 130 -7.34 -16.97 14.94
N LEU A 131 -6.40 -17.84 14.60
CA LEU A 131 -5.39 -17.59 13.58
C LEU A 131 -6.00 -17.52 12.17
N ASP A 132 -6.87 -18.47 11.80
CA ASP A 132 -7.65 -18.44 10.55
C ASP A 132 -8.46 -17.14 10.45
N ALA A 133 -9.23 -16.81 11.50
CA ALA A 133 -10.03 -15.60 11.52
C ALA A 133 -9.18 -14.33 11.39
N ARG A 134 -7.98 -14.32 11.99
CA ARG A 134 -7.03 -13.20 11.87
C ARG A 134 -6.53 -13.06 10.44
N LEU A 135 -6.10 -14.13 9.79
CA LEU A 135 -5.67 -14.10 8.38
C LEU A 135 -6.81 -13.63 7.46
N ARG A 136 -8.03 -14.13 7.64
CA ARG A 136 -9.18 -13.67 6.84
C ARG A 136 -9.47 -12.18 6.99
N ARG A 137 -9.35 -11.63 8.21
CA ARG A 137 -9.45 -10.16 8.46
C ARG A 137 -8.29 -9.37 7.84
N ARG A 138 -7.17 -10.02 7.56
CA ARG A 138 -6.06 -9.45 6.79
C ARG A 138 -6.23 -9.59 5.28
N GLY A 139 -7.32 -10.20 4.82
CA GLY A 139 -7.69 -10.26 3.41
C GLY A 139 -7.12 -11.43 2.64
N PHE A 140 -6.55 -12.43 3.32
CA PHE A 140 -6.10 -13.66 2.68
C PHE A 140 -7.29 -14.49 2.19
N SER A 141 -7.18 -15.07 0.99
CA SER A 141 -8.20 -15.96 0.44
C SER A 141 -8.35 -17.26 1.24
N SER A 142 -9.53 -17.87 1.18
CA SER A 142 -9.81 -19.15 1.84
C SER A 142 -8.84 -20.26 1.40
N SER A 143 -8.45 -20.28 0.12
CA SER A 143 -7.51 -21.25 -0.44
C SER A 143 -6.10 -21.03 0.11
N ALA A 144 -5.62 -19.78 0.14
CA ALA A 144 -4.31 -19.45 0.69
C ALA A 144 -4.20 -19.80 2.18
N VAL A 145 -5.24 -19.47 2.96
CA VAL A 145 -5.29 -19.84 4.39
C VAL A 145 -5.28 -21.36 4.55
N ARG A 146 -6.12 -22.10 3.81
CA ARG A 146 -6.13 -23.57 3.90
C ARG A 146 -4.77 -24.17 3.57
N LYS A 147 -4.14 -23.74 2.46
CA LYS A 147 -2.81 -24.23 2.04
C LYS A 147 -1.73 -23.95 3.09
N ALA A 148 -1.76 -22.75 3.68
CA ALA A 148 -0.83 -22.39 4.76
C ALA A 148 -1.01 -23.28 6.01
N PHE A 149 -2.24 -23.59 6.40
CA PHE A 149 -2.49 -24.50 7.54
C PHE A 149 -2.08 -25.94 7.24
N SER A 150 -2.32 -26.44 6.04
CA SER A 150 -1.85 -27.77 5.61
C SER A 150 -0.32 -27.87 5.69
N GLN A 151 0.40 -26.90 5.12
CA GLN A 151 1.86 -26.85 5.17
C GLN A 151 2.40 -26.74 6.60
N LEU A 152 1.77 -25.90 7.43
CA LEU A 152 2.15 -25.78 8.84
C LEU A 152 1.93 -27.08 9.61
N HIS A 153 0.87 -27.83 9.29
CA HIS A 153 0.60 -29.12 9.92
C HIS A 153 1.64 -30.17 9.52
N GLU A 154 1.93 -30.30 8.22
CA GLU A 154 2.98 -31.19 7.70
C GLU A 154 4.35 -30.89 8.33
N GLU A 155 4.71 -29.62 8.50
CA GLU A 155 5.94 -29.20 9.18
C GLU A 155 6.01 -29.70 10.63
N LEU A 156 4.90 -29.62 11.36
CA LEU A 156 4.83 -30.06 12.75
C LEU A 156 4.86 -31.59 12.88
N GLU A 157 4.24 -32.32 11.94
CA GLU A 157 4.31 -33.78 11.90
C GLU A 157 5.72 -34.27 11.59
N ASN A 158 6.38 -33.68 10.59
CA ASN A 158 7.77 -33.99 10.25
C ASN A 158 8.74 -33.73 11.42
N PHE A 159 8.51 -32.64 12.18
CA PHE A 159 9.31 -32.35 13.38
C PHE A 159 9.11 -33.41 14.47
N ARG A 160 7.90 -33.93 14.66
CA ARG A 160 7.61 -34.99 15.63
C ARG A 160 8.29 -36.30 15.23
N SER A 161 8.23 -36.69 13.96
CA SER A 161 8.87 -37.90 13.47
C SER A 161 10.41 -37.86 13.56
N LEU A 162 11.02 -36.68 13.51
CA LEU A 162 12.47 -36.51 13.68
C LEU A 162 12.93 -36.57 15.15
N GLY A 163 12.04 -36.29 16.10
CA GLY A 163 12.34 -36.31 17.54
C GLY A 163 12.29 -37.70 18.18
N GLU A 164 11.73 -38.71 17.49
CA GLU A 164 11.58 -40.08 18.00
C GLU A 164 12.78 -40.99 17.66
N GLY A 165 13.83 -40.47 17.00
CA GLY A 165 14.95 -41.26 16.47
C GLY A 165 16.26 -41.26 17.29
N THR A 166 16.34 -40.67 18.48
CA THR A 166 17.61 -40.53 19.24
C THR A 166 17.59 -41.18 20.63
N GLY A 167 16.74 -42.19 20.86
CA GLY A 167 16.52 -42.81 22.17
C GLY A 167 16.82 -44.30 22.25
N GLY A 168 17.67 -44.85 21.38
CA GLY A 168 18.08 -46.24 21.43
C GLY A 168 19.59 -46.36 21.21
N ASP A 169 20.22 -47.16 22.06
CA ASP A 169 21.60 -47.64 21.99
C ASP A 169 22.66 -46.75 22.66
N GLU A 170 22.74 -46.81 23.99
CA GLU A 170 24.02 -47.14 24.65
C GLU A 170 23.72 -48.10 25.81
N GLU A 171 24.25 -49.32 25.65
CA GLU A 171 24.20 -50.49 26.54
C GLU A 171 25.31 -50.42 27.61
#